data_AF-A0A815TPK7-F1
#
_entry.id   AF-A0A815TPK7-F1
#
_cell.length_a   1.000
_cell.length_b   1.000
_cell.length_c   1.000
_cell.angle_alpha   90.00
_cell.angle_beta   90.00
_cell.angle_gamma   90.00
#
_symmetry.space_group_name_H-M   'P 1'
#
loop_
_entity.id
_entity.type
_entity.pdbx_description
1 polymer ?
#
loop_
_entity_poly.entity_id
_entity_poly.type
_entity_poly.pdbx_seq_one_letter_code
_entity_poly.pdbx_strand_id
1 'polypeptide(L)'
;LVRDAISQSIGSLNQVSINFKFLLKTYIQQWPARCLFIFCLPLFLTSSWSLRACNYKATIDHISMLDAMWLFIVTFTTVGYGDLTPTTYCGRSVAGITAMIGLLSTAFLVSVLSQKLKLSRSEKYVHIFVLNMQMLKERKNHAANIIKFIFKLWLLKKKHQPTSNEYIKAQRELVRSMHFNQQLKLGQKKLVDSCIGIPELVVIQRQTNDQTCENTQTLAIMKLKMNKIEEQLGEMNHAITNIQNTLHLLLNRISQ
;
A
#
# COMPACT_ATOMS: atom_id res chain seq x y z
N LEU A 1 -12.16 -22.77 -1.14
CA LEU A 1 -11.07 -22.07 -0.41
C LEU A 1 -10.44 -22.90 0.70
N VAL A 2 -11.19 -23.45 1.67
CA VAL A 2 -10.60 -24.25 2.79
C VAL A 2 -10.28 -25.69 2.41
N ARG A 3 -11.03 -26.27 1.47
CA ARG A 3 -10.88 -27.66 1.01
C ARG A 3 -10.04 -27.83 -0.25
N ASP A 4 -9.52 -26.76 -0.84
CA ASP A 4 -8.79 -26.85 -2.10
C ASP A 4 -7.33 -27.20 -1.80
N ALA A 5 -6.83 -28.33 -2.34
CA ALA A 5 -5.46 -28.78 -2.12
C ALA A 5 -4.42 -27.73 -2.57
N ILE A 6 -4.75 -26.95 -3.61
CA ILE A 6 -3.91 -25.88 -4.17
C ILE A 6 -3.76 -24.73 -3.17
N SER A 7 -4.84 -24.30 -2.52
CA SER A 7 -4.75 -23.21 -1.53
C SER A 7 -3.93 -23.66 -0.33
N GLN A 8 -4.11 -24.90 0.13
CA GLN A 8 -3.33 -25.46 1.24
C GLN A 8 -1.84 -25.56 0.92
N SER A 9 -1.48 -25.98 -0.29
CA SER A 9 -0.08 -26.02 -0.74
C SER A 9 0.56 -24.63 -0.80
N ILE A 10 -0.15 -23.63 -1.34
CA ILE A 10 0.34 -22.23 -1.38
C ILE A 10 0.43 -21.64 0.04
N GLY A 11 -0.50 -22.00 0.93
CA GLY A 11 -0.47 -21.62 2.34
C GLY A 11 0.74 -22.19 3.07
N SER A 12 1.01 -23.49 2.91
CA SER A 12 2.18 -24.14 3.53
C SER A 12 3.51 -23.58 3.01
N LEU A 13 3.58 -23.25 1.71
CA LEU A 13 4.79 -22.67 1.09
C LEU A 13 5.16 -21.32 1.70
N ASN A 14 4.15 -20.52 2.05
CA ASN A 14 4.32 -19.21 2.69
C ASN A 14 4.28 -19.25 4.22
N GLN A 15 4.29 -20.45 4.83
CA GLN A 15 4.15 -20.64 6.28
C GLN A 15 2.87 -20.00 6.87
N VAL A 16 1.82 -19.84 6.06
CA VAL A 16 0.53 -19.30 6.50
C VAL A 16 -0.47 -20.44 6.63
N SER A 17 -0.88 -20.73 7.86
CA SER A 17 -1.98 -21.66 8.11
C SER A 17 -3.32 -21.01 7.70
N ILE A 18 -4.05 -21.67 6.81
CA ILE A 18 -5.39 -21.26 6.36
C ILE A 18 -6.39 -21.54 7.49
N ASN A 19 -6.41 -20.65 8.47
CA ASN A 19 -7.30 -20.71 9.62
C ASN A 19 -8.54 -19.83 9.43
N PHE A 20 -9.58 -20.06 10.23
CA PHE A 20 -10.79 -19.21 10.25
C PHE A 20 -10.47 -17.72 10.44
N LYS A 21 -9.51 -17.39 11.30
CA LYS A 21 -9.04 -16.00 11.52
C LYS A 21 -8.46 -15.37 10.25
N PHE A 22 -7.77 -16.14 9.41
CA PHE A 22 -7.23 -15.66 8.14
C PHE A 22 -8.37 -15.43 7.14
N LEU A 23 -9.30 -16.37 7.02
CA LEU A 23 -10.47 -16.25 6.13
C LEU A 23 -11.35 -15.06 6.51
N LEU A 24 -11.59 -14.86 7.81
CA LEU A 24 -12.37 -13.73 8.32
C LEU A 24 -11.72 -12.40 7.94
N LYS A 25 -10.40 -12.27 8.14
CA LYS A 25 -9.65 -11.07 7.73
C LYS A 25 -9.79 -10.83 6.22
N THR A 26 -9.62 -11.87 5.41
CA THR A 26 -9.73 -11.76 3.94
C THR A 26 -11.14 -11.36 3.50
N TYR A 27 -12.18 -11.91 4.12
CA TYR A 27 -13.57 -11.57 3.78
C TYR A 27 -13.92 -10.12 4.15
N ILE A 28 -13.50 -9.67 5.34
CA ILE A 28 -13.63 -8.27 5.79
C ILE A 28 -12.92 -7.32 4.82
N GLN A 29 -11.72 -7.70 4.36
CA GLN A 29 -10.93 -6.90 3.43
C GLN A 29 -11.58 -6.81 2.04
N GLN A 30 -12.20 -7.89 1.57
CA GLN A 30 -12.77 -7.98 0.22
C GLN A 30 -14.12 -7.25 0.11
N TRP A 31 -15.02 -7.45 1.09
CA TRP A 31 -16.37 -6.87 1.08
C TRP A 31 -16.75 -6.22 2.42
N PRO A 32 -16.07 -5.13 2.82
CA PRO A 32 -16.26 -4.55 4.15
C PRO A 32 -17.68 -4.05 4.41
N ALA A 33 -18.33 -3.46 3.40
CA ALA A 33 -19.71 -2.97 3.52
C ALA A 33 -20.73 -4.11 3.72
N ARG A 34 -20.56 -5.24 3.02
CA ARG A 34 -21.42 -6.43 3.20
C ARG A 34 -21.26 -7.00 4.60
N CYS A 35 -20.03 -7.06 5.11
CA CYS A 35 -19.76 -7.52 6.48
C CYS A 35 -20.45 -6.64 7.53
N LEU A 36 -20.38 -5.31 7.36
CA LEU A 36 -21.06 -4.37 8.25
C LEU A 36 -22.58 -4.58 8.20
N PHE A 37 -23.18 -4.70 7.01
CA PHE A 37 -24.61 -4.91 6.87
C PHE A 37 -25.08 -6.23 7.50
N ILE A 38 -24.34 -7.33 7.27
CA ILE A 38 -24.63 -8.65 7.86
C ILE A 38 -24.53 -8.62 9.39
N PHE A 39 -23.69 -7.76 9.97
CA PHE A 39 -23.58 -7.60 11.42
C PHE A 39 -24.63 -6.66 12.00
N CYS A 40 -24.85 -5.49 11.39
CA CYS A 40 -25.74 -4.46 11.91
C CYS A 40 -27.22 -4.80 11.77
N LEU A 41 -27.65 -5.51 10.71
CA LEU A 41 -29.07 -5.80 10.50
C LEU A 41 -29.64 -6.77 11.54
N PRO A 42 -28.99 -7.90 11.88
CA PRO A 42 -29.43 -8.75 12.98
C PRO A 42 -29.40 -8.01 14.31
N LEU A 43 -28.34 -7.23 14.59
CA LEU A 43 -28.24 -6.43 15.81
C LEU A 43 -29.39 -5.43 15.96
N PHE A 44 -29.76 -4.76 14.87
CA PHE A 44 -30.90 -3.86 14.83
C PHE A 44 -32.19 -4.59 15.22
N LEU A 45 -32.46 -5.75 14.61
CA LEU A 45 -33.66 -6.54 14.88
C LEU A 45 -33.66 -7.10 16.31
N THR A 46 -32.54 -7.66 16.79
CA THR A 46 -32.45 -8.26 18.12
C THR A 46 -32.49 -7.23 19.23
N SER A 47 -31.81 -6.09 19.07
CA SER A 47 -31.79 -5.03 20.07
C SER A 47 -33.12 -4.28 20.12
N SER A 48 -33.76 -4.01 18.98
CA SER A 48 -35.10 -3.43 18.94
C SER A 48 -36.13 -4.34 19.61
N TRP A 49 -36.11 -5.64 19.31
CA TRP A 49 -36.98 -6.62 19.97
C TRP A 49 -36.70 -6.71 21.48
N SER A 50 -35.43 -6.74 21.88
CA SER A 50 -35.03 -6.81 23.30
C SER A 50 -35.42 -5.55 24.08
N LEU A 51 -35.24 -4.36 23.50
CA LEU A 51 -35.66 -3.10 24.10
C LEU A 51 -37.17 -3.05 24.31
N ARG A 52 -37.95 -3.51 23.32
CA ARG A 52 -39.40 -3.65 23.45
C ARG A 52 -39.75 -4.65 24.55
N ALA A 53 -39.18 -5.86 24.51
CA ALA A 53 -39.47 -6.93 25.46
C ALA A 53 -39.20 -6.51 26.91
N CYS A 54 -38.06 -5.84 27.15
CA CYS A 54 -37.70 -5.41 28.51
C CYS A 54 -38.49 -4.22 29.02
N ASN A 55 -39.01 -3.34 28.14
CA ASN A 55 -39.81 -2.18 28.56
C ASN A 55 -41.33 -2.37 28.40
N TYR A 56 -41.79 -3.50 27.86
CA TYR A 56 -43.20 -3.78 27.58
C TYR A 56 -44.12 -3.61 28.80
N LYS A 57 -43.65 -4.00 29.99
CA LYS A 57 -44.42 -3.94 31.25
C LYS A 57 -44.18 -2.67 32.08
N ALA A 58 -43.26 -1.80 31.67
CA ALA A 58 -42.75 -0.73 32.52
C ALA A 58 -43.39 0.64 32.27
N THR A 59 -44.12 0.79 31.15
CA THR A 59 -44.73 2.05 30.74
C THR A 59 -46.24 1.86 30.57
N ILE A 60 -47.03 2.83 31.04
CA ILE A 60 -48.50 2.82 30.92
C ILE A 60 -48.92 2.81 29.44
N ASP A 61 -48.15 3.48 28.58
CA ASP A 61 -48.44 3.63 27.14
C ASP A 61 -47.75 2.62 26.22
N HIS A 62 -47.30 1.46 26.73
CA HIS A 62 -46.67 0.35 25.97
C HIS A 62 -45.81 0.77 24.75
N ILE A 63 -44.48 0.73 24.91
CA ILE A 63 -43.54 1.06 23.80
C ILE A 63 -43.85 0.22 22.54
N SER A 64 -44.19 0.90 21.44
CA SER A 64 -44.46 0.24 20.16
C SER A 64 -43.17 -0.30 19.53
N MET A 65 -43.29 -1.18 18.53
CA MET A 65 -42.11 -1.68 17.82
C MET A 65 -41.34 -0.54 17.11
N LEU A 66 -42.07 0.45 16.59
CA LEU A 66 -41.47 1.61 15.93
C LEU A 66 -40.70 2.49 16.92
N ASP A 67 -41.22 2.70 18.13
CA ASP A 67 -40.54 3.45 19.19
C ASP A 67 -39.26 2.74 19.65
N ALA A 68 -39.28 1.41 19.73
CA ALA A 68 -38.09 0.62 20.06
C ALA A 68 -37.04 0.63 18.94
N MET A 69 -37.46 0.63 17.66
CA MET A 69 -36.57 0.82 16.51
C MET A 69 -35.95 2.21 16.51
N TRP A 70 -36.74 3.25 16.80
CA TRP A 70 -36.27 4.63 16.93
C TRP A 70 -35.26 4.78 18.07
N LEU A 71 -35.58 4.26 19.26
CA LEU A 71 -34.68 4.25 20.42
C LEU A 71 -33.36 3.55 20.09
N PHE A 72 -33.39 2.44 19.36
CA PHE A 72 -32.17 1.78 18.87
C PHE A 72 -31.36 2.71 17.97
N ILE A 73 -31.97 3.34 16.95
CA ILE A 73 -31.26 4.19 15.98
C ILE A 73 -30.58 5.35 16.70
N VAL A 74 -31.30 6.06 17.57
CA VAL A 74 -30.81 7.22 18.32
C VAL A 74 -29.69 6.83 19.29
N THR A 75 -29.76 5.65 19.89
CA THR A 75 -28.73 5.12 20.79
C THR A 75 -27.50 4.61 20.02
N PHE A 76 -27.72 3.88 18.92
CA PHE A 76 -26.65 3.31 18.08
C PHE A 76 -25.84 4.39 17.37
N THR A 77 -26.50 5.47 16.94
CA THR A 77 -25.85 6.67 16.38
C THR A 77 -25.26 7.58 17.43
N THR A 78 -25.41 7.25 18.72
CA THR A 78 -24.93 8.03 19.87
C THR A 78 -25.48 9.47 19.90
N VAL A 79 -26.66 9.70 19.31
CA VAL A 79 -27.32 11.02 19.28
C VAL A 79 -28.01 11.30 20.62
N GLY A 80 -28.81 10.35 21.11
CA GLY A 80 -29.41 10.40 22.45
C GLY A 80 -30.36 11.59 22.71
N TYR A 81 -31.41 11.76 21.91
CA TYR A 81 -32.39 12.87 22.09
C TYR A 81 -33.08 12.88 23.47
N GLY A 82 -33.32 11.70 24.05
CA GLY A 82 -33.95 11.56 25.38
C GLY A 82 -35.47 11.69 25.38
N ASP A 83 -36.10 11.74 24.20
CA ASP A 83 -37.55 11.65 23.98
C ASP A 83 -38.13 10.31 24.44
N LEU A 84 -37.39 9.22 24.21
CA LEU A 84 -37.69 7.88 24.69
C LEU A 84 -36.48 7.35 25.46
N THR A 85 -36.71 6.78 26.65
CA THR A 85 -35.63 6.24 27.49
C THR A 85 -36.04 4.92 28.15
N PRO A 86 -35.12 3.93 28.27
CA PRO A 86 -35.41 2.71 28.98
C PRO A 86 -35.51 2.98 30.49
N THR A 87 -36.68 2.72 31.07
CA THR A 87 -36.92 2.86 32.51
C THR A 87 -36.43 1.65 33.28
N THR A 88 -36.43 0.47 32.65
CA THR A 88 -36.02 -0.80 33.28
C THR A 88 -34.50 -1.00 33.30
N TYR A 89 -34.00 -1.69 34.32
CA TYR A 89 -32.60 -2.09 34.40
C TYR A 89 -32.17 -2.92 33.18
N CYS A 90 -33.00 -3.87 32.73
CA CYS A 90 -32.71 -4.62 31.51
C CYS A 90 -32.58 -3.70 30.29
N GLY A 91 -33.55 -2.79 30.07
CA GLY A 91 -33.52 -1.88 28.93
C GLY A 91 -32.29 -0.97 28.93
N ARG A 92 -31.85 -0.52 30.11
CA ARG A 92 -30.63 0.28 30.28
C ARG A 92 -29.37 -0.50 29.91
N SER A 93 -29.28 -1.78 30.30
CA SER A 93 -28.16 -2.64 29.91
C SER A 93 -28.11 -2.85 28.39
N VAL A 94 -29.26 -3.12 27.76
CA VAL A 94 -29.35 -3.28 26.30
C VAL A 94 -28.97 -1.99 25.56
N ALA A 95 -29.43 -0.84 26.04
CA ALA A 95 -29.06 0.46 25.49
C ALA A 95 -27.55 0.74 25.62
N GLY A 96 -26.96 0.44 26.79
CA GLY A 96 -25.51 0.59 27.01
C GLY A 96 -24.67 -0.29 26.08
N ILE A 97 -25.04 -1.56 25.92
CA ILE A 97 -24.36 -2.48 24.99
C ILE A 97 -24.52 -1.99 23.55
N THR A 98 -25.72 -1.54 23.17
CA THR A 98 -26.00 -1.00 21.83
C THR A 98 -25.14 0.24 21.53
N ALA A 99 -24.98 1.14 22.50
CA ALA A 99 -24.10 2.31 22.36
C ALA A 99 -22.63 1.91 22.15
N MET A 100 -22.12 0.94 22.92
CA MET A 100 -20.75 0.42 22.73
C MET A 100 -20.55 -0.18 21.34
N ILE A 101 -21.52 -0.97 20.86
CA ILE A 101 -21.46 -1.59 19.54
C ILE A 101 -21.55 -0.52 18.43
N GLY A 102 -22.34 0.53 18.63
CA GLY A 102 -22.41 1.69 17.73
C GLY A 102 -21.04 2.34 17.54
N LEU A 103 -20.32 2.61 18.64
CA LEU A 103 -18.97 3.17 18.60
C LEU A 103 -17.96 2.25 17.89
N LEU A 104 -18.03 0.94 18.12
CA LEU A 104 -17.17 -0.02 17.40
C LEU A 104 -17.48 -0.04 15.89
N SER A 105 -18.77 0.08 15.53
CA SER A 105 -19.22 0.09 14.15
C SER A 105 -18.79 1.35 13.41
N THR A 106 -18.85 2.52 14.05
CA THR A 106 -18.36 3.79 13.46
C THR A 106 -16.86 3.78 13.28
N ALA A 107 -16.08 3.28 14.26
CA ALA A 107 -14.63 3.13 14.14
C ALA A 107 -14.24 2.18 12.98
N PHE A 108 -14.97 1.08 12.82
CA PHE A 108 -14.79 0.17 11.69
C PHE A 108 -15.11 0.85 10.36
N LEU A 109 -16.21 1.60 10.26
CA LEU A 109 -16.60 2.34 9.06
C LEU A 109 -15.53 3.37 8.65
N VAL A 110 -14.99 4.13 9.60
CA VAL A 110 -13.89 5.08 9.35
C VAL A 110 -12.64 4.37 8.84
N SER A 111 -12.30 3.21 9.41
CA SER A 111 -11.14 2.42 8.97
C SER A 111 -11.28 1.94 7.53
N VAL A 112 -12.46 1.45 7.16
CA VAL A 112 -12.78 1.02 5.79
C VAL A 112 -12.74 2.19 4.84
N LEU A 113 -13.37 3.31 5.21
CA LEU A 113 -13.39 4.53 4.39
C LEU A 113 -11.97 5.05 4.13
N SER A 114 -11.14 5.11 5.16
CA SER A 114 -9.72 5.46 5.04
C SER A 114 -8.99 4.55 4.05
N GLN A 115 -9.27 3.25 4.07
CA GLN A 115 -8.63 2.29 3.16
C GLN A 115 -9.11 2.43 1.72
N LYS A 116 -10.40 2.74 1.50
CA LYS A 116 -10.97 2.95 0.16
C LYS A 116 -10.57 4.29 -0.45
N LEU A 117 -10.33 5.31 0.37
CA LEU A 117 -9.84 6.63 -0.06
C LEU A 117 -8.32 6.64 -0.31
N LYS A 118 -7.58 5.60 0.08
CA LYS A 118 -6.16 5.49 -0.26
C LYS A 118 -6.02 5.31 -1.77
N LEU A 119 -5.43 6.31 -2.42
CA LEU A 119 -5.09 6.24 -3.85
C LEU A 119 -4.28 4.98 -4.15
N SER A 120 -4.60 4.36 -5.28
CA SER A 120 -3.83 3.25 -5.85
C SER A 120 -2.39 3.67 -6.16
N ARG A 121 -1.50 2.70 -6.34
CA ARG A 121 -0.09 2.96 -6.69
C ARG A 121 0.02 3.73 -8.01
N SER A 122 -0.80 3.37 -9.00
CA SER A 122 -0.87 4.04 -10.31
C SER A 122 -1.39 5.48 -10.18
N GLU A 123 -2.47 5.69 -9.43
CA GLU A 123 -3.05 7.03 -9.19
C GLU A 123 -2.07 7.94 -8.45
N LYS A 124 -1.37 7.42 -7.44
CA LYS A 124 -0.31 8.16 -6.73
C LYS A 124 0.81 8.59 -7.67
N TYR A 125 1.24 7.70 -8.56
CA TYR A 125 2.28 8.02 -9.55
C TYR A 125 1.84 9.18 -10.45
N VAL A 126 0.63 9.10 -11.02
CA VAL A 126 0.08 10.15 -11.88
C VAL A 126 -0.06 11.46 -11.11
N HIS A 127 -0.56 11.42 -9.87
CA HIS A 127 -0.69 12.60 -9.03
C HIS A 127 0.66 13.29 -8.78
N ILE A 128 1.70 12.52 -8.43
CA ILE A 128 3.03 13.10 -8.19
C ILE A 128 3.65 13.62 -9.49
N PHE A 129 3.45 12.93 -10.61
CA PHE A 129 3.89 13.41 -11.93
C PHE A 129 3.27 14.77 -12.28
N VAL A 130 1.94 14.92 -12.10
CA VAL A 130 1.23 16.18 -12.34
C VAL A 130 1.74 17.29 -11.40
N LEU A 131 1.93 16.99 -10.11
CA LEU A 131 2.51 17.95 -9.17
C LEU A 131 3.92 18.39 -9.59
N ASN A 132 4.77 17.46 -10.03
CA ASN A 132 6.11 17.78 -10.52
C ASN A 132 6.06 18.69 -11.76
N MET A 133 5.15 18.43 -12.70
CA MET A 133 4.94 19.28 -13.88
C MET A 133 4.51 20.69 -13.50
N GLN A 134 3.57 20.83 -12.56
CA GLN A 134 3.12 22.14 -12.07
C GLN A 134 4.23 22.91 -11.37
N MET A 135 4.98 22.24 -10.47
CA MET A 135 6.12 22.85 -9.76
C MET A 135 7.21 23.34 -10.72
N LEU A 136 7.50 22.58 -11.78
CA LEU A 136 8.45 22.99 -12.82
C LEU A 136 7.98 24.24 -13.57
N LYS A 137 6.69 24.34 -13.88
CA LYS A 137 6.10 25.54 -14.52
C LYS A 137 6.23 26.76 -13.63
N GLU A 138 5.87 26.66 -12.35
CA GLU A 138 6.00 27.76 -11.40
C GLU A 138 7.46 28.18 -11.19
N ARG A 139 8.40 27.22 -11.11
CA ARG A 139 9.83 27.55 -11.02
C ARG A 139 10.33 28.33 -12.23
N LYS A 140 9.87 28.00 -13.45
CA LYS A 140 10.20 28.77 -14.66
C LYS A 140 9.65 30.19 -14.60
N ASN A 141 8.41 30.36 -14.14
CA ASN A 141 7.79 31.68 -13.95
C ASN A 141 8.56 32.54 -12.93
N HIS A 142 8.92 31.97 -11.77
CA HIS A 142 9.71 32.67 -10.76
C HIS A 142 11.13 32.97 -11.24
N ALA A 143 11.78 32.06 -11.97
CA ALA A 143 13.09 32.32 -12.58
C ALA A 143 13.03 33.50 -13.57
N ALA A 144 11.99 33.57 -14.41
CA ALA A 144 11.78 34.70 -15.31
C ALA A 144 11.57 36.02 -14.54
N ASN A 145 10.80 36.00 -13.46
CA ASN A 145 10.61 37.16 -12.59
C ASN A 145 11.92 37.61 -11.91
N ILE A 146 12.76 36.67 -11.45
CA ILE A 146 14.08 36.97 -10.89
C ILE A 146 14.94 37.72 -11.92
N ILE A 147 15.04 37.20 -13.14
CA ILE A 147 15.80 37.84 -14.23
C ILE A 147 15.24 39.24 -14.53
N LYS A 148 13.91 39.36 -14.63
CA LYS A 148 13.21 40.64 -14.87
C LYS A 148 13.54 41.67 -13.78
N PHE A 149 13.50 41.30 -12.50
CA PHE A 149 13.78 42.24 -11.42
C PHE A 149 15.26 42.58 -11.30
N ILE A 150 16.17 41.62 -11.54
CA ILE A 150 17.62 41.88 -11.60
C ILE A 150 17.91 42.91 -12.71
N PHE A 151 17.35 42.71 -13.90
CA PHE A 151 17.52 43.63 -15.01
C PHE A 151 16.94 45.02 -14.70
N LYS A 152 15.75 45.08 -14.10
CA LYS A 152 15.13 46.35 -13.66
C LYS A 152 15.99 47.09 -12.63
N LEU A 153 16.56 46.37 -11.65
CA LEU A 153 17.45 46.97 -10.64
C LEU A 153 18.74 47.51 -11.28
N TRP A 154 19.32 46.78 -12.25
CA TRP A 154 20.48 47.25 -13.00
C TRP A 154 20.18 48.54 -13.78
N LEU A 155 19.02 48.61 -14.46
CA LEU A 155 18.59 49.81 -15.18
C LEU A 155 18.40 51.02 -14.26
N LEU A 156 17.76 50.84 -13.10
CA LEU A 156 17.54 51.91 -12.13
C LEU A 156 18.86 52.41 -11.51
N LYS A 157 19.80 51.50 -11.27
CA LYS A 157 21.15 51.85 -10.81
C LYS A 157 21.91 52.69 -11.84
N LYS A 158 21.80 52.34 -13.14
CA LYS A 158 22.40 53.11 -14.24
C LYS A 158 21.81 54.52 -14.38
N LYS A 159 20.53 54.72 -14.03
CA LYS A 159 19.88 56.04 -13.99
C LYS A 159 20.22 56.88 -12.75
N HIS A 160 21.13 56.45 -11.88
CA HIS A 160 21.46 57.11 -10.61
C HIS A 160 20.25 57.38 -9.69
N GLN A 161 19.24 56.50 -9.71
CA GLN A 161 18.07 56.58 -8.81
C GLN A 161 17.99 55.40 -7.82
N PRO A 162 19.01 55.18 -6.96
CA PRO A 162 19.06 54.02 -6.06
C PRO A 162 18.07 54.10 -4.87
N THR A 163 17.62 55.29 -4.51
CA THR A 163 16.69 55.53 -3.37
C THR A 163 15.23 55.70 -3.79
N SER A 164 14.93 55.53 -5.09
CA SER A 164 13.55 55.61 -5.57
C SER A 164 12.68 54.51 -4.95
N ASN A 165 11.43 54.84 -4.62
CA ASN A 165 10.43 53.87 -4.18
C ASN A 165 10.30 52.69 -5.15
N GLU A 166 10.53 52.92 -6.45
CA GLU A 166 10.51 51.85 -7.45
C GLU A 166 11.67 50.86 -7.31
N TYR A 167 12.87 51.34 -6.90
CA TYR A 167 14.03 50.49 -6.65
C TYR A 167 13.77 49.58 -5.45
N ILE A 168 13.28 50.15 -4.35
CA ILE A 168 12.93 49.40 -3.13
C ILE A 168 11.85 48.36 -3.42
N LYS A 169 10.82 48.71 -4.21
CA LYS A 169 9.78 47.76 -4.62
C LYS A 169 10.35 46.62 -5.46
N ALA A 170 11.17 46.92 -6.47
CA ALA A 170 11.80 45.90 -7.31
C ALA A 170 12.73 44.97 -6.51
N GLN A 171 13.45 45.51 -5.52
CA GLN A 171 14.32 44.73 -4.64
C GLN A 171 13.50 43.77 -3.75
N ARG A 172 12.40 44.24 -3.17
CA ARG A 172 11.50 43.38 -2.36
C ARG A 172 10.90 42.26 -3.19
N GLU A 173 10.45 42.55 -4.42
CA GLU A 173 9.89 41.54 -5.32
C GLU A 173 10.93 40.52 -5.81
N LEU A 174 12.18 40.96 -6.02
CA LEU A 174 13.31 40.07 -6.32
C LEU A 174 13.52 39.06 -5.18
N VAL A 175 13.65 39.55 -3.94
CA VAL A 175 13.87 38.71 -2.75
C VAL A 175 12.71 37.73 -2.57
N ARG A 176 11.46 38.17 -2.73
CA ARG A 176 10.30 37.26 -2.71
C ARG A 176 10.38 36.18 -3.78
N SER A 177 10.70 36.55 -5.03
CA SER A 177 10.80 35.59 -6.13
C SER A 177 11.93 34.57 -5.91
N MET A 178 13.05 34.98 -5.32
CA MET A 178 14.14 34.08 -4.94
C MET A 178 13.72 33.09 -3.85
N HIS A 179 13.07 33.57 -2.77
CA HIS A 179 12.56 32.69 -1.72
C HIS A 179 11.54 31.69 -2.24
N PHE A 180 10.57 32.12 -3.05
CA PHE A 180 9.59 31.21 -3.65
C PHE A 180 10.25 30.15 -4.54
N ASN A 181 11.22 30.54 -5.39
CA ASN A 181 11.95 29.57 -6.21
C ASN A 181 12.73 28.54 -5.37
N GLN A 182 13.33 28.97 -4.26
CA GLN A 182 14.00 28.06 -3.32
C GLN A 182 13.01 27.12 -2.64
N GLN A 183 11.86 27.62 -2.18
CA GLN A 183 10.81 26.80 -1.58
C GLN A 183 10.28 25.75 -2.57
N LEU A 184 10.01 26.14 -3.82
CA LEU A 184 9.59 25.21 -4.87
C LEU A 184 10.67 24.17 -5.18
N LYS A 185 11.96 24.55 -5.18
CA LYS A 185 13.08 23.61 -5.35
C LYS A 185 13.14 22.59 -4.21
N LEU A 186 12.94 23.01 -2.96
CA LEU A 186 12.90 22.11 -1.81
C LEU A 186 11.67 21.20 -1.84
N GLY A 187 10.49 21.74 -2.21
CA GLY A 187 9.28 20.95 -2.39
C GLY A 187 9.44 19.87 -3.47
N GLN A 188 10.05 20.23 -4.61
CA GLN A 188 10.35 19.30 -5.68
C GLN A 188 11.28 18.16 -5.23
N LYS A 189 12.32 18.46 -4.44
CA LYS A 189 13.20 17.41 -3.88
C LYS A 189 12.42 16.43 -3.01
N LYS A 190 11.59 16.93 -2.08
CA LYS A 190 10.74 16.07 -1.23
C LYS A 190 9.80 15.17 -2.03
N LEU A 191 9.24 15.67 -3.14
CA LEU A 191 8.38 14.89 -4.04
C LEU A 191 9.18 13.79 -4.76
N VAL A 192 10.38 14.10 -5.25
CA VAL A 192 11.28 13.12 -5.87
C VAL A 192 11.68 12.05 -4.85
N ASP A 193 12.10 12.45 -3.65
CA ASP A 193 12.47 11.52 -2.58
C ASP A 193 11.31 10.59 -2.20
N SER A 194 10.08 11.12 -2.20
CA SER A 194 8.86 10.31 -1.99
C SER A 194 8.54 9.36 -3.15
N CYS A 195 8.98 9.69 -4.38
CA CYS A 195 8.84 8.82 -5.54
C CYS A 195 9.86 7.69 -5.52
N ILE A 196 11.11 7.95 -5.11
CA ILE A 196 12.25 7.03 -5.26
C ILE A 196 11.89 5.59 -4.86
N GLY A 197 11.09 5.37 -3.81
CA GLY A 197 10.67 4.02 -3.40
C GLY A 197 9.83 3.18 -4.40
N ILE A 198 9.26 3.74 -5.47
CA ILE A 198 8.49 2.97 -6.48
C ILE A 198 9.31 2.68 -7.75
N PRO A 199 9.95 3.67 -8.41
CA PRO A 199 10.83 3.43 -9.54
C PRO A 199 12.10 2.69 -9.14
N GLU A 200 12.67 2.90 -7.95
CA GLU A 200 13.86 2.18 -7.49
C GLU A 200 13.55 0.68 -7.32
N LEU A 201 12.35 0.33 -6.86
CA LEU A 201 11.90 -1.07 -6.78
C LEU A 201 11.80 -1.72 -8.17
N VAL A 202 11.32 -0.97 -9.17
CA VAL A 202 11.28 -1.44 -10.57
C VAL A 202 12.67 -1.54 -11.18
N VAL A 203 13.56 -0.59 -10.87
CA VAL A 203 14.97 -0.61 -11.31
C VAL A 203 15.71 -1.77 -10.66
N ILE A 204 15.54 -2.00 -9.36
CA ILE A 204 16.08 -3.15 -8.63
C ILE A 204 15.56 -4.45 -9.25
N GLN A 205 14.26 -4.55 -9.53
CA GLN A 205 13.68 -5.73 -10.18
C GLN A 205 14.30 -5.99 -11.56
N ARG A 206 14.46 -4.93 -12.37
CA ARG A 206 15.05 -5.01 -13.71
C ARG A 206 16.52 -5.43 -13.65
N GLN A 207 17.29 -4.80 -12.77
CA GLN A 207 18.69 -5.11 -12.55
C GLN A 207 18.87 -6.55 -12.02
N THR A 208 17.97 -7.01 -11.15
CA THR A 208 17.96 -8.39 -10.65
C THR A 208 17.62 -9.39 -11.76
N ASN A 209 16.69 -9.04 -12.65
CA ASN A 209 16.33 -9.86 -13.83
C ASN A 209 17.49 -9.95 -14.83
N ASP A 210 18.16 -8.84 -15.11
CA ASP A 210 19.33 -8.81 -15.99
C ASP A 210 20.47 -9.66 -15.41
N GLN A 211 20.74 -9.54 -14.10
CA GLN A 211 21.70 -10.39 -13.38
C GLN A 211 21.33 -11.87 -13.40
N THR A 212 20.05 -12.22 -13.27
CA THR A 212 19.62 -13.64 -13.35
C THR A 212 19.80 -14.19 -14.76
N CYS A 213 19.56 -13.39 -15.80
CA CYS A 213 19.85 -13.77 -17.17
C CYS A 213 21.35 -14.09 -17.35
N GLU A 214 22.24 -13.20 -16.92
CA GLU A 214 23.70 -13.43 -16.95
C GLU A 214 24.11 -14.68 -16.18
N ASN A 215 23.54 -14.90 -14.99
CA ASN A 215 23.80 -16.10 -14.19
C ASN A 215 23.32 -17.38 -14.89
N THR A 216 22.17 -17.36 -15.57
CA THR A 216 21.71 -18.54 -16.34
C THR A 216 22.60 -18.81 -17.55
N GLN A 217 23.11 -17.76 -18.20
CA GLN A 217 24.04 -17.90 -19.32
C GLN A 217 25.39 -18.48 -18.88
N THR A 218 25.93 -18.02 -17.74
CA THR A 218 27.16 -18.60 -17.17
C THR A 218 26.97 -20.04 -16.73
N LEU A 219 25.81 -20.39 -16.14
CA LEU A 219 25.46 -21.78 -15.83
C LEU A 219 25.36 -22.65 -17.08
N ALA A 220 24.80 -22.14 -18.18
CA ALA A 220 24.74 -22.86 -19.45
C ALA A 220 26.15 -23.13 -20.02
N ILE A 221 27.04 -22.13 -19.98
CA ILE A 221 28.44 -22.28 -20.40
C ILE A 221 29.18 -23.27 -19.50
N MET A 222 28.96 -23.22 -18.19
CA MET A 222 29.55 -24.19 -17.25
C MET A 222 29.09 -25.62 -17.55
N LYS A 223 27.80 -25.84 -17.84
CA LYS A 223 27.29 -27.16 -18.24
C LYS A 223 27.97 -27.68 -19.50
N LEU A 224 28.15 -26.84 -20.52
CA LEU A 224 28.84 -27.25 -21.74
C LEU A 224 30.30 -27.64 -21.48
N LYS A 225 31.00 -26.89 -20.63
CA LYS A 225 32.36 -27.26 -20.21
C LYS A 225 32.38 -28.56 -19.42
N MET A 226 31.40 -28.77 -18.53
CA MET A 226 31.26 -30.02 -17.78
C MET A 226 31.08 -31.22 -18.69
N ASN A 227 30.16 -31.13 -19.66
CA ASN A 227 29.93 -32.19 -20.64
C ASN A 227 31.19 -32.49 -21.46
N LYS A 228 31.95 -31.45 -21.84
CA LYS A 228 33.21 -31.63 -22.57
C LYS A 228 34.29 -32.31 -21.71
N ILE A 229 34.34 -32.00 -20.42
CA ILE A 229 35.23 -32.69 -19.47
C ILE A 229 34.80 -34.15 -19.30
N GLU A 230 33.50 -34.42 -19.17
CA GLU A 230 32.97 -35.80 -19.10
C GLU A 230 33.33 -36.60 -20.35
N GLU A 231 33.23 -35.99 -21.53
CA GLU A 231 33.62 -36.62 -22.80
C GLU A 231 35.12 -36.95 -22.83
N GLN A 232 35.99 -36.00 -22.45
CA GLN A 232 37.44 -36.24 -22.35
C GLN A 232 37.79 -37.32 -21.33
N LEU A 233 37.05 -37.39 -20.21
CA LEU A 233 37.22 -38.43 -19.21
C LEU A 233 36.84 -39.82 -19.77
N GLY A 234 35.78 -39.87 -20.59
CA GLY A 234 35.36 -41.07 -21.32
C GLY A 234 36.42 -41.55 -22.32
N GLU A 235 36.98 -40.65 -23.11
CA GLU A 235 38.07 -40.96 -24.05
C GLU A 235 39.31 -41.48 -23.32
N MET A 236 39.70 -40.83 -22.21
CA MET A 236 40.83 -41.26 -21.40
C MET A 236 40.60 -42.66 -20.79
N ASN A 237 39.38 -42.94 -20.34
CA ASN A 237 39.03 -44.25 -19.80
C ASN A 237 39.13 -45.35 -20.89
N HIS A 238 38.64 -45.07 -22.10
CA HIS A 238 38.80 -45.97 -23.25
C HIS A 238 40.26 -46.22 -23.63
N ALA A 239 41.11 -45.18 -23.62
CA ALA A 239 42.53 -45.32 -23.89
C ALA A 239 43.22 -46.23 -22.84
N ILE A 240 42.88 -46.06 -21.56
CA ILE A 240 43.38 -46.93 -20.48
C ILE A 240 42.95 -48.39 -20.71
N THR A 241 41.69 -48.64 -21.08
CA THR A 241 41.22 -50.02 -21.34
C THR A 241 41.96 -50.65 -22.51
N ASN A 242 42.24 -49.85 -23.55
CA ASN A 242 42.95 -50.34 -24.73
C ASN A 242 44.43 -50.67 -24.43
N ILE A 243 45.07 -49.85 -23.58
CA ILE A 243 46.41 -50.14 -23.05
C ILE A 243 46.38 -51.41 -22.18
N GLN A 244 45.37 -51.58 -21.32
CA GLN A 244 45.22 -52.81 -20.53
C GLN A 244 45.07 -54.05 -21.41
N ASN A 245 44.25 -53.98 -22.47
CA ASN A 245 44.06 -55.08 -23.41
C ASN A 245 45.34 -55.42 -24.20
N THR A 246 46.08 -54.42 -24.66
CA THR A 246 47.36 -54.63 -25.37
C THR A 246 48.43 -55.18 -24.45
N LEU A 247 48.51 -54.72 -23.19
CA LEU A 247 49.36 -55.33 -22.17
C LEU A 247 48.99 -56.80 -21.93
N HIS A 248 47.70 -57.13 -21.83
CA HIS A 248 47.24 -58.50 -21.68
C HIS A 248 47.63 -59.39 -22.86
N LEU A 249 47.55 -58.86 -24.09
CA LEU A 249 47.97 -59.57 -25.31
C LEU A 249 49.49 -59.78 -25.36
N LEU A 250 50.28 -58.80 -24.93
CA LEU A 250 51.74 -58.93 -24.85
C LEU A 250 52.15 -59.93 -23.76
N LEU A 251 51.50 -59.90 -22.59
CA LEU A 251 51.70 -60.88 -21.52
C LEU A 251 51.40 -62.30 -21.98
N ASN A 252 50.31 -62.51 -22.71
CA ASN A 252 49.97 -63.82 -23.29
C ASN A 252 50.93 -64.28 -24.39
N ARG A 253 51.63 -63.36 -25.05
CA ARG A 253 52.64 -63.68 -26.08
C ARG A 253 53.99 -64.05 -25.49
N ILE A 254 54.30 -63.57 -24.28
CA ILE A 254 55.54 -63.87 -23.56
C ILE A 254 55.40 -65.19 -22.78
N SER A 255 54.17 -65.64 -22.47
CA SER A 255 53.90 -66.91 -21.80
C SER A 255 53.79 -68.13 -22.72
N GLN A 256 53.92 -67.94 -24.05
CA GLN A 256 54.09 -68.99 -25.06
C GLN A 256 55.58 -69.12 -25.43
#